data_AF-A0AAN4Y6Z6-F1
#
_entry.id   AF-A0AAN4Y6Z6-F1
#
_cell.length_a   1.000
_cell.length_b   1.000
_cell.length_c   1.000
_cell.angle_alpha   90.00
_cell.angle_beta   90.00
_cell.angle_gamma   90.00
#
_symmetry.space_group_name_H-M   'P 1'
#
loop_
_entity.id
_entity.type
_entity.pdbx_description
1 polymer ?
#
loop_
_entity_poly.entity_id
_entity_poly.type
_entity_poly.pdbx_seq_one_letter_code
_entity_poly.pdbx_strand_id
1 'polypeptide(L)'
;MALIPLQQLPHDTQSTNTHECGSVVDDPDVKAIADKLGKDPAALLISWAVQRGTAVLPKSVTPSRIESNFQALNKLDRNQRYNFPFRWGIDVFGEVGAEETERRAEEHAAKQREGA
;
A
#
# COMPACT_ATOMS: atom_id res chain seq x y z
N MET A 1 5.23 5.57 30.15
CA MET A 1 4.93 4.47 29.20
C MET A 1 3.49 4.04 29.41
N ALA A 2 2.56 4.52 28.58
CA ALA A 2 1.18 4.04 28.57
C ALA A 2 0.97 3.20 27.31
N LEU A 3 0.70 1.91 27.49
CA LEU A 3 0.33 0.98 26.43
C LEU A 3 -1.08 1.36 25.93
N ILE A 4 -1.20 1.73 24.66
CA ILE A 4 -2.50 1.96 24.00
C ILE A 4 -3.13 0.58 23.73
N PRO A 5 -4.37 0.30 24.16
CA PRO A 5 -5.02 -0.99 23.98
C PRO A 5 -5.37 -1.25 22.51
N LEU A 6 -5.13 -2.47 22.05
CA LEU A 6 -5.22 -2.93 20.66
C LEU A 6 -6.62 -2.82 19.99
N GLN A 7 -7.64 -2.35 20.72
CA GLN A 7 -9.06 -2.43 20.33
C GLN A 7 -9.64 -1.12 19.77
N GLN A 8 -8.82 -0.07 19.56
CA GLN A 8 -9.27 1.25 19.09
C GLN A 8 -8.67 1.69 17.75
N LEU A 9 -8.14 0.77 16.93
CA LEU A 9 -7.71 1.13 15.57
C LEU A 9 -8.95 1.21 14.66
N PRO A 10 -9.18 2.33 13.93
CA PRO A 10 -10.27 2.42 12.99
C PRO A 10 -10.16 1.30 11.96
N HIS A 11 -11.22 0.50 11.85
CA HIS A 11 -11.31 -0.60 10.89
C HIS A 11 -11.56 -0.07 9.48
N ASP A 12 -10.56 0.59 8.90
CA ASP A 12 -10.56 0.85 7.45
C ASP A 12 -10.23 -0.46 6.74
N THR A 13 -11.29 -1.09 6.22
CA THR A 13 -11.26 -2.45 5.67
C THR A 13 -10.59 -2.56 4.31
N GLN A 14 -10.04 -1.48 3.75
CA GLN A 14 -9.42 -1.49 2.42
C GLN A 14 -8.06 -0.80 2.43
N SER A 15 -7.01 -1.62 2.37
CA SER A 15 -5.60 -1.25 2.22
C SER A 15 -4.85 -0.86 3.51
N THR A 16 -3.71 -1.51 3.73
CA THR A 16 -2.72 -1.18 4.77
C THR A 16 -1.77 -0.05 4.33
N ASN A 17 -2.10 0.66 3.24
CA ASN A 17 -1.25 1.70 2.70
C ASN A 17 -1.31 2.97 3.54
N THR A 18 -0.22 3.72 3.54
CA THR A 18 -0.15 5.01 4.21
C THR A 18 -1.08 6.01 3.59
N HIS A 19 -1.97 6.60 4.40
CA HIS A 19 -3.09 7.48 4.01
C HIS A 19 -2.68 8.67 3.13
N GLU A 20 -1.39 8.98 3.05
CA GLU A 20 -0.83 10.05 2.21
C GLU A 20 -0.57 9.60 0.75
N CYS A 21 -0.62 8.30 0.47
CA CYS A 21 -0.42 7.73 -0.86
C CYS A 21 -1.70 7.03 -1.32
N GLY A 22 -2.30 7.55 -2.40
CA GLY A 22 -3.50 6.98 -3.00
C GLY A 22 -3.35 5.50 -3.38
N SER A 23 -4.48 4.81 -3.49
CA SER A 23 -4.52 3.42 -3.95
C SER A 23 -3.98 3.31 -5.38
N VAL A 24 -3.00 2.43 -5.60
CA VAL A 24 -2.40 2.17 -6.92
C VAL A 24 -3.41 1.64 -7.93
N VAL A 25 -4.41 0.91 -7.45
CA VAL A 25 -5.52 0.40 -8.27
C VAL A 25 -6.31 1.57 -8.89
N ASP A 26 -6.25 2.74 -8.25
CA ASP A 26 -6.96 3.95 -8.69
C ASP A 26 -6.13 4.90 -9.56
N ASP A 27 -4.85 4.59 -9.77
CA ASP A 27 -3.96 5.39 -10.63
C ASP A 27 -4.50 5.44 -12.07
N PRO A 28 -4.56 6.65 -12.69
CA PRO A 28 -5.16 6.83 -14.01
C PRO A 28 -4.42 6.06 -15.12
N ASP A 29 -3.11 5.88 -15.02
CA ASP A 29 -2.35 5.12 -16.00
C ASP A 29 -2.65 3.62 -15.87
N VAL A 30 -2.79 3.13 -14.63
CA VAL A 30 -3.16 1.74 -14.35
C VAL A 30 -4.53 1.44 -14.96
N LYS A 31 -5.51 2.31 -14.73
CA LYS A 31 -6.87 2.18 -15.31
C LYS A 31 -6.84 2.20 -16.84
N ALA A 32 -6.15 3.17 -17.44
CA ALA A 32 -6.05 3.28 -18.89
C ALA A 32 -5.41 2.04 -19.56
N ILE A 33 -4.38 1.46 -18.93
CA ILE A 33 -3.73 0.24 -19.44
C ILE A 33 -4.62 -0.98 -19.22
N ALA A 34 -5.29 -1.08 -18.07
CA ALA A 34 -6.22 -2.16 -17.76
C ALA A 34 -7.40 -2.19 -18.76
N ASP A 35 -7.97 -1.02 -19.06
CA ASP A 35 -9.04 -0.85 -20.04
C ASP A 35 -8.58 -1.28 -21.44
N LYS A 36 -7.39 -0.86 -21.86
CA LYS A 36 -6.79 -1.26 -23.16
C LYS A 36 -6.62 -2.78 -23.28
N LEU A 37 -6.37 -3.46 -22.17
CA LEU A 37 -6.17 -4.91 -22.11
C LEU A 37 -7.46 -5.68 -21.82
N GLY A 38 -8.57 -5.00 -21.50
CA GLY A 38 -9.82 -5.63 -21.06
C GLY A 38 -9.65 -6.43 -19.77
N LYS A 39 -8.82 -5.93 -18.84
CA LYS A 39 -8.48 -6.60 -17.57
C LYS A 39 -8.84 -5.74 -16.37
N ASP A 40 -8.99 -6.38 -15.22
CA ASP A 40 -9.16 -5.68 -13.95
C ASP A 40 -7.85 -4.97 -13.54
N PRO A 41 -7.90 -3.72 -13.05
CA PRO A 41 -6.71 -2.99 -12.62
C PRO A 41 -5.87 -3.69 -11.54
N ALA A 42 -6.50 -4.42 -10.61
CA ALA A 42 -5.77 -5.18 -9.60
C ALA A 42 -5.07 -6.40 -10.23
N ALA A 43 -5.73 -7.07 -11.19
CA ALA A 43 -5.13 -8.18 -11.94
C ALA A 43 -3.92 -7.72 -12.77
N LEU A 44 -3.97 -6.51 -13.35
CA LEU A 44 -2.84 -5.90 -14.04
C LEU A 44 -1.65 -5.67 -13.09
N LEU A 45 -1.89 -5.12 -11.90
CA LEU A 45 -0.85 -4.85 -10.90
C LEU A 45 -0.23 -6.12 -10.33
N ILE A 46 -1.05 -7.15 -10.05
CA ILE A 46 -0.55 -8.46 -9.62
C ILE A 46 0.37 -9.02 -10.68
N SER A 47 -0.06 -8.98 -11.94
CA SER A 47 0.75 -9.54 -13.01
C SER A 47 2.08 -8.84 -13.19
N TRP A 48 2.04 -7.51 -13.10
CA TRP A 48 3.24 -6.71 -13.17
C TRP A 48 4.30 -7.16 -12.15
N ALA A 49 3.91 -7.35 -10.89
CA ALA A 49 4.84 -7.79 -9.87
C ALA A 49 5.37 -9.20 -10.18
N VAL A 50 4.52 -10.11 -10.67
CA VAL A 50 4.94 -11.47 -11.09
C VAL A 50 6.00 -11.45 -12.19
N GLN A 51 5.90 -10.61 -13.23
CA GLN A 51 6.94 -10.61 -14.30
C GLN A 51 8.33 -10.21 -13.82
N ARG A 52 8.42 -9.49 -12.71
CA ARG A 52 9.70 -9.07 -12.14
C ARG A 52 10.31 -10.11 -11.22
N GLY A 53 9.73 -11.31 -11.19
CA GLY A 53 10.12 -12.35 -10.26
C GLY A 53 9.70 -12.07 -8.82
N THR A 54 8.74 -11.16 -8.60
CA THR A 54 8.21 -10.90 -7.25
C THR A 54 7.04 -11.83 -6.95
N ALA A 55 7.12 -12.57 -5.84
CA ALA A 55 5.96 -13.31 -5.32
C ALA A 55 4.91 -12.32 -4.81
N VAL A 56 3.64 -12.51 -5.22
CA VAL A 56 2.54 -11.58 -4.91
C VAL A 56 1.51 -12.26 -4.02
N LEU A 57 1.09 -11.60 -2.95
CA LEU A 57 0.08 -12.09 -2.00
C LEU A 57 -1.11 -11.13 -1.97
N PRO A 58 -2.04 -11.19 -2.95
CA PRO A 58 -3.17 -10.28 -3.00
C PRO A 58 -4.22 -10.62 -1.93
N LYS A 59 -4.64 -9.62 -1.15
CA LYS A 59 -5.72 -9.78 -0.17
C LYS A 59 -7.09 -9.65 -0.86
N SER A 60 -7.95 -10.65 -0.71
CA SER A 60 -9.36 -10.55 -1.07
C SER A 60 -10.25 -11.39 -0.15
N VAL A 61 -11.47 -10.92 0.07
CA VAL A 61 -12.53 -11.63 0.82
C VAL A 61 -13.74 -11.95 -0.06
N THR A 62 -13.80 -11.43 -1.29
CA THR A 62 -14.88 -11.71 -2.23
C THR A 62 -14.43 -12.74 -3.28
N PRO A 63 -15.23 -13.79 -3.55
CA PRO A 63 -14.87 -14.84 -4.51
C PRO A 63 -14.55 -14.33 -5.91
N SER A 64 -15.35 -13.40 -6.45
CA SER A 64 -15.16 -12.83 -7.79
C SER A 64 -13.80 -12.12 -7.96
N ARG A 65 -13.32 -11.44 -6.91
CA ARG A 65 -11.99 -10.82 -6.92
C ARG A 65 -10.87 -11.83 -6.80
N ILE A 66 -11.08 -12.92 -6.04
CA ILE A 66 -10.09 -14.00 -5.95
C ILE A 66 -9.88 -14.59 -7.34
N GLU A 67 -10.96 -14.91 -8.06
CA GLU A 67 -10.89 -15.41 -9.44
C GLU A 67 -10.22 -14.42 -10.39
N SER A 68 -10.59 -13.13 -10.33
CA SER A 68 -9.96 -12.07 -11.15
C SER A 68 -8.45 -11.96 -10.92
N ASN A 69 -8.01 -12.00 -9.65
CA ASN A 69 -6.61 -11.92 -9.27
C ASN A 69 -5.74 -13.05 -9.85
N PHE A 70 -6.32 -14.22 -10.15
CA PHE A 70 -5.60 -15.35 -10.77
C PHE A 70 -5.38 -15.19 -12.29
N GLN A 71 -6.03 -14.24 -12.96
CA GLN A 71 -5.97 -14.08 -14.43
C GLN A 71 -4.87 -13.11 -14.93
N ALA A 72 -3.79 -12.95 -14.17
CA ALA A 72 -2.83 -11.84 -14.28
C ALA A 72 -1.87 -11.92 -15.51
N LEU A 73 -1.80 -10.87 -16.37
CA LEU A 73 -0.83 -10.66 -17.50
C LEU A 73 -0.23 -9.21 -17.61
N ASN A 74 0.77 -8.99 -18.50
CA ASN A 74 2.08 -8.35 -18.27
C ASN A 74 2.35 -6.81 -18.37
N LYS A 75 3.32 -6.31 -17.53
CA LYS A 75 4.27 -5.15 -17.51
C LYS A 75 3.83 -3.80 -16.88
N LEU A 76 4.41 -3.38 -15.73
CA LEU A 76 4.13 -2.08 -15.06
C LEU A 76 5.13 -1.57 -13.94
N ASP A 77 6.47 -1.64 -14.08
CA ASP A 77 7.41 -1.31 -12.95
C ASP A 77 7.67 0.15 -12.71
N ARG A 78 7.53 0.59 -11.45
CA ARG A 78 7.84 1.94 -10.99
C ARG A 78 8.79 2.00 -9.78
N ASN A 79 9.30 0.87 -9.27
CA ASN A 79 10.15 0.80 -8.09
C ASN A 79 9.58 1.58 -6.86
N GLN A 80 8.26 1.60 -6.71
CA GLN A 80 7.56 2.36 -5.67
C GLN A 80 7.28 1.49 -4.44
N ARG A 81 7.63 1.98 -3.24
CA ARG A 81 7.40 1.29 -1.96
C ARG A 81 6.31 1.99 -1.14
N TYR A 82 5.23 1.28 -0.80
CA TYR A 82 4.09 1.82 -0.05
C TYR A 82 4.19 1.62 1.46
N ASN A 83 4.89 0.57 1.88
CA ASN A 83 5.16 0.29 3.27
C ASN A 83 6.51 0.89 3.66
N PHE A 84 6.47 2.05 4.30
CA PHE A 84 7.61 2.70 4.90
C PHE A 84 7.27 2.97 6.38
N PRO A 85 7.92 2.29 7.34
CA PRO A 85 7.54 2.35 8.76
C PRO A 85 8.01 3.63 9.48
N PHE A 86 8.04 4.77 8.76
CA PHE A 86 8.42 6.06 9.34
C PHE A 86 7.52 6.48 10.48
N ARG A 87 6.24 6.06 10.46
CA ARG A 87 5.26 6.39 11.50
C ARG A 87 5.62 5.83 12.88
N TRP A 88 6.54 4.86 12.91
CA TRP A 88 7.07 4.27 14.14
C TRP A 88 8.45 4.80 14.51
N GLY A 89 8.98 5.79 13.78
CA GLY A 89 10.34 6.30 13.99
C GLY A 89 11.42 5.34 13.50
N ILE A 90 11.08 4.33 12.69
CA ILE A 90 12.01 3.28 12.26
C ILE A 90 12.35 3.46 10.77
N ASP A 91 13.62 3.73 10.48
CA ASP A 91 14.16 3.74 9.12
C ASP A 91 14.74 2.37 8.78
N VAL A 92 13.87 1.43 8.41
CA VAL A 92 14.25 0.05 8.07
C VAL A 92 15.21 -0.01 6.87
N PHE A 93 15.16 0.98 5.97
CA PHE A 93 15.89 0.95 4.70
C PHE A 93 17.12 1.86 4.69
N GLY A 94 17.32 2.69 5.72
CA GLY A 94 18.45 3.61 5.84
C GLY A 94 18.45 4.72 4.79
N GLU A 95 17.29 5.01 4.21
CA GLU A 95 17.13 5.92 3.07
C GLU A 95 16.92 7.38 3.51
N VAL A 96 16.54 7.61 4.77
CA VAL A 96 16.04 8.90 5.26
C VAL A 96 16.88 9.44 6.42
N GLY A 97 17.40 8.55 7.27
CA GLY A 97 18.20 8.92 8.44
C GLY A 97 17.37 9.07 9.72
N ALA A 98 18.01 8.87 10.87
CA ALA A 98 17.33 8.78 12.17
C ALA A 98 16.57 10.06 12.54
N GLU A 99 17.21 11.22 12.39
CA GLU A 99 16.64 12.53 12.76
C GLU A 99 15.37 12.87 11.96
N GLU A 100 15.41 12.68 10.64
CA GLU A 100 14.27 12.95 9.76
C GLU A 100 13.14 11.92 9.95
N THR A 101 13.49 10.68 10.30
CA THR A 101 12.49 9.65 10.59
C THR A 101 11.76 9.94 11.91
N GLU A 102 12.48 10.41 12.93
CA GLU A 102 11.91 10.84 14.21
C GLU A 102 10.98 12.05 14.02
N ARG A 103 11.42 13.09 13.29
CA ARG A 103 10.60 14.26 12.95
C ARG A 103 9.27 13.87 12.29
N ARG A 104 9.32 12.99 11.27
CA ARG A 104 8.12 12.53 10.55
C ARG A 104 7.18 11.70 11.43
N ALA A 105 7.74 10.92 12.36
CA ALA A 105 6.94 10.15 13.33
C ALA A 105 6.20 11.08 14.29
N GLU A 106 6.87 12.11 14.80
CA GLU A 106 6.28 13.12 15.68
C GLU A 106 5.18 13.92 14.99
N GLU A 107 5.42 14.38 13.75
CA GLU A 107 4.40 15.08 12.95
C GLU A 107 3.17 14.20 12.71
N HIS A 108 3.37 12.92 12.43
CA HIS A 108 2.26 11.98 12.29
C HIS A 108 1.50 11.80 13.60
N ALA A 109 2.21 11.66 14.73
CA ALA A 109 1.60 11.55 16.05
C ALA A 109 0.83 12.82 16.45
N ALA A 110 1.32 14.01 16.09
CA ALA A 110 0.62 15.27 16.31
C ALA A 110 -0.70 15.33 15.53
N LYS A 111 -0.68 14.98 14.23
CA LYS A 111 -1.89 14.89 13.39
C LYS A 111 -2.94 13.93 13.96
N GLN A 112 -2.52 12.82 14.57
CA GLN A 112 -3.43 11.88 15.22
C GLN A 112 -4.05 12.42 16.51
N ARG A 113 -3.33 13.27 17.26
CA ARG A 113 -3.84 13.92 18.48
C ARG A 113 -4.84 15.03 18.15
N GLU A 114 -4.65 15.72 17.03
CA GLU A 114 -5.54 16.80 16.57
C GLU A 114 -6.84 16.29 15.93
N GLY A 115 -6.83 15.05 15.41
CA GLY A 115 -8.01 14.40 14.82
C GLY A 115 -8.85 13.55 15.79
N ALA A 116 -8.53 13.55 17.08
CA ALA A 116 -9.18 12.73 18.12
C ALA A 116 -10.11 13.54 19.04
#